data_AF-A0A2T2QX01-F1
#
_entry.id   AF-A0A2T2QX01-F1
#
_cell.length_a   1.000
_cell.length_b   1.000
_cell.length_c   1.000
_cell.angle_alpha   90.00
_cell.angle_beta   90.00
_cell.angle_gamma   90.00
#
_symmetry.space_group_name_H-M   'P 1'
#
loop_
_entity.id
_entity.type
_entity.pdbx_description
1 polymer ?
#
loop_
_entity_poly.entity_id
_entity_poly.type
_entity_poly.pdbx_seq_one_letter_code
_entity_poly.pdbx_strand_id
1 'polypeptide(L)'
;MAAQLMDLETAKQRQTELQQEADAILKEYRIIERLEPLGDVQFVGSYEYGLMVIRDIDIEVRYSDYSPSQIYDYCKDLFMATHRISFIDRTALPKRDDRPVASVSE
;
A
#
# COMPACT_ATOMS: atom_id res chain seq x y z
N MET A 1 6.31 10.94 -25.57
CA MET A 1 6.63 12.02 -24.62
C MET A 1 8.04 11.76 -24.12
N ALA A 2 8.99 12.67 -24.34
CA ALA A 2 10.29 12.59 -23.71
C ALA A 2 10.10 12.83 -22.21
N ALA A 3 10.46 11.87 -21.37
CA ALA A 3 10.48 12.06 -19.92
C ALA A 3 11.50 13.16 -19.63
N GLN A 4 11.04 14.30 -19.13
CA GLN A 4 11.91 15.33 -18.59
C GLN A 4 12.63 14.69 -17.40
N LEU A 5 13.96 14.53 -17.50
CA LEU A 5 14.78 14.06 -16.40
C LEU A 5 14.63 15.07 -15.25
N MET A 6 13.94 14.66 -14.20
CA MET A 6 13.86 15.42 -12.96
C MET A 6 15.24 15.41 -12.33
N ASP A 7 15.76 16.59 -11.94
CA ASP A 7 17.00 16.62 -11.17
C ASP A 7 16.77 16.04 -9.76
N LEU A 8 17.87 15.64 -9.12
CA LEU A 8 17.83 14.94 -7.83
C LEU A 8 17.19 15.77 -6.72
N GLU A 9 17.41 17.09 -6.71
CA GLU A 9 16.86 17.97 -5.67
C GLU A 9 15.35 18.14 -5.83
N THR A 10 14.88 18.26 -7.06
CA THR A 10 13.45 18.28 -7.38
C THR A 10 12.79 16.96 -7.00
N ALA A 11 13.44 15.82 -7.24
CA ALA A 11 12.92 14.52 -6.85
C ALA A 11 12.80 14.37 -5.31
N LYS A 12 13.80 14.81 -4.54
CA LYS A 12 13.76 14.80 -3.07
C LYS A 12 12.67 15.72 -2.51
N GLN A 13 12.53 16.91 -3.09
CA GLN A 13 11.48 17.85 -2.69
C GLN A 13 10.10 17.22 -2.96
N ARG A 14 9.92 16.62 -4.13
CA ARG A 14 8.67 15.95 -4.49
C ARG A 14 8.34 14.78 -3.57
N GLN A 15 9.34 13.98 -3.21
CA GLN A 15 9.20 12.90 -2.24
C GLN A 15 8.76 13.42 -0.87
N THR A 16 9.34 14.54 -0.41
CA THR A 16 8.97 15.16 0.87
C THR A 16 7.50 15.62 0.87
N GLU A 17 7.06 16.28 -0.20
CA GLU A 17 5.67 16.69 -0.37
C GLU A 17 4.71 15.50 -0.38
N LEU A 18 5.09 14.43 -1.07
CA LEU A 18 4.28 13.20 -1.13
C LEU A 18 4.17 12.51 0.23
N GLN A 19 5.26 12.45 1.00
CA GLN A 19 5.21 11.92 2.37
C GLN A 19 4.26 12.74 3.26
N GLN A 20 4.34 14.07 3.17
CA GLN A 20 3.45 14.95 3.94
C GLN A 20 1.98 14.80 3.51
N GLU A 21 1.72 14.66 2.21
CA GLU A 21 0.38 14.37 1.66
C GLU A 21 -0.15 13.03 2.20
N ALA A 22 0.69 11.98 2.19
CA ALA A 22 0.35 10.66 2.71
C ALA A 22 0.04 10.70 4.22
N ASP A 23 0.88 11.37 5.02
CA ASP A 23 0.68 11.54 6.46
C ASP A 23 -0.64 12.26 6.76
N ALA A 24 -0.96 13.30 5.99
CA ALA A 24 -2.20 14.05 6.13
C ALA A 24 -3.43 13.16 5.86
N ILE A 25 -3.40 12.35 4.79
CA ILE A 25 -4.47 11.40 4.44
C ILE A 25 -4.62 10.34 5.53
N LEU A 26 -3.51 9.73 5.97
CA LEU A 26 -3.53 8.70 7.02
C LEU A 26 -4.17 9.22 8.31
N LYS A 27 -3.87 10.46 8.67
CA LYS A 27 -4.45 11.15 9.83
C LYS A 27 -5.91 11.53 9.64
N GLU A 28 -6.26 12.14 8.50
CA GLU A 28 -7.63 12.60 8.20
C GLU A 28 -8.62 11.43 8.26
N TYR A 29 -8.26 10.30 7.66
CA TYR A 29 -9.12 9.12 7.61
C TYR A 29 -8.92 8.16 8.80
N ARG A 30 -8.01 8.48 9.73
CA ARG A 30 -7.69 7.66 10.91
C ARG A 30 -7.44 6.20 10.52
N ILE A 31 -6.66 5.98 9.45
CA ILE A 31 -6.52 4.67 8.79
C ILE A 31 -5.99 3.62 9.76
N ILE A 32 -4.93 3.95 10.51
CA ILE A 32 -4.29 3.01 11.44
C ILE A 32 -5.23 2.61 12.56
N GLU A 33 -5.88 3.56 13.21
CA GLU A 33 -6.85 3.29 14.28
C GLU A 33 -8.04 2.45 13.81
N ARG A 34 -8.39 2.56 12.52
CA ARG A 34 -9.38 1.71 11.89
C ARG A 34 -8.84 0.31 11.59
N LEU A 35 -7.57 0.13 11.24
CA LEU A 35 -7.03 -1.18 10.88
C LEU A 35 -6.51 -1.98 12.08
N GLU A 36 -6.04 -1.33 13.15
CA GLU A 36 -5.50 -1.96 14.36
C GLU A 36 -6.44 -3.00 15.00
N PRO A 37 -7.78 -2.82 15.04
CA PRO A 37 -8.68 -3.83 15.57
C PRO A 37 -8.70 -5.15 14.78
N LEU A 38 -8.24 -5.15 13.52
CA LEU A 38 -8.13 -6.36 12.71
C LEU A 38 -6.86 -7.16 13.01
N GLY A 39 -5.78 -6.52 13.47
CA GLY A 39 -4.52 -7.18 13.73
C GLY A 39 -3.30 -6.25 13.71
N ASP A 40 -2.13 -6.83 13.48
CA ASP A 40 -0.87 -6.08 13.42
C ASP A 40 -0.77 -5.30 12.11
N VAL A 41 -0.69 -3.97 12.21
CA VAL A 41 -0.69 -3.04 11.08
C VAL A 41 0.74 -2.57 10.82
N GLN A 42 1.20 -2.75 9.58
CA GLN A 42 2.53 -2.34 9.16
C GLN A 42 2.44 -1.55 7.86
N PHE A 43 3.16 -0.43 7.80
CA PHE A 43 3.40 0.23 6.53
C PHE A 43 4.42 -0.59 5.72
N VAL A 44 4.20 -0.64 4.41
CA VAL A 44 5.11 -1.30 3.48
C VAL A 44 5.29 -0.41 2.24
N GLY A 45 6.15 -0.85 1.32
CA GLY A 45 6.34 -0.14 0.05
C GLY A 45 7.02 1.23 0.22
N SER A 46 6.81 2.10 -0.77
CA SER A 46 7.58 3.34 -0.92
C SER A 46 7.38 4.34 0.22
N TYR A 47 6.20 4.35 0.84
CA TYR A 47 5.90 5.19 1.99
C TYR A 47 6.83 4.87 3.18
N GLU A 48 6.93 3.59 3.54
CA GLU A 48 7.76 3.13 4.67
C GLU A 48 9.24 3.49 4.51
N TYR A 49 9.78 3.33 3.30
CA TYR A 49 11.20 3.62 3.03
C TYR A 49 11.50 5.09 2.74
N GLY A 50 10.49 5.98 2.73
CA GLY A 50 10.67 7.36 2.32
C GLY A 50 11.12 7.50 0.87
N LEU A 51 10.57 6.68 -0.02
CA LEU A 51 10.91 6.64 -1.45
C LEU A 51 9.70 6.97 -2.34
N MET A 52 8.72 7.71 -1.80
CA MET A 52 7.51 8.07 -2.54
C MET A 52 7.83 8.91 -3.78
N VAL A 53 7.47 8.36 -4.94
CA VAL A 53 7.51 9.05 -6.25
C VAL A 53 6.14 9.11 -6.91
N ILE A 54 5.18 8.33 -6.42
CA ILE A 54 3.79 8.27 -6.84
C ILE A 54 2.88 8.36 -5.61
N ARG A 55 1.57 8.57 -5.83
CA ARG A 55 0.57 8.71 -4.75
C ARG A 55 -0.03 7.35 -4.41
N ASP A 56 0.75 6.49 -3.79
CA ASP A 56 0.30 5.21 -3.25
C ASP A 56 0.73 5.06 -1.79
N ILE A 57 -0.09 4.35 -1.01
CA ILE A 57 0.22 3.99 0.37
C ILE A 57 -0.11 2.51 0.50
N ASP A 58 0.90 1.70 0.76
CA ASP A 58 0.73 0.28 0.98
C ASP A 58 0.72 0.00 2.49
N ILE A 59 -0.32 -0.71 2.94
CA ILE A 59 -0.48 -1.12 4.33
C ILE A 59 -0.76 -2.62 4.35
N GLU A 60 0.01 -3.35 5.16
CA GLU A 60 -0.21 -4.75 5.46
C GLU A 60 -0.89 -4.88 6.83
N VAL A 61 -1.91 -5.74 6.90
CA VAL A 61 -2.57 -6.10 8.17
C VAL A 61 -2.48 -7.61 8.35
N ARG A 62 -1.80 -8.04 9.41
CA ARG A 62 -1.66 -9.46 9.76
C ARG A 62 -2.68 -9.85 10.81
N TYR A 63 -3.52 -10.81 10.48
CA TYR A 63 -4.63 -11.28 11.31
C TYR A 63 -4.77 -12.80 11.26
N SER A 64 -5.32 -13.41 12.31
CA SER A 64 -5.54 -14.87 12.38
C SER A 64 -7.01 -15.28 12.41
N ASP A 65 -7.89 -14.43 12.94
CA ASP A 65 -9.22 -14.85 13.40
C ASP A 65 -10.38 -14.26 12.57
N TYR A 66 -10.09 -13.83 11.33
CA TYR A 66 -11.08 -13.24 10.43
C TYR A 66 -11.20 -14.02 9.13
N SER A 67 -12.44 -14.26 8.71
CA SER A 67 -12.75 -14.73 7.36
C SER A 67 -12.69 -13.58 6.34
N PRO A 68 -12.50 -13.85 5.04
CA PRO A 68 -12.49 -12.83 4.00
C PRO A 68 -13.72 -11.92 3.99
N SER A 69 -14.91 -12.45 4.28
CA SER A 69 -16.14 -11.65 4.34
C SER A 69 -16.14 -10.69 5.52
N GLN A 70 -15.62 -11.10 6.69
CA GLN A 70 -15.49 -10.22 7.85
C GLN A 70 -14.50 -9.07 7.58
N ILE A 71 -13.38 -9.37 6.89
CA ILE A 71 -12.42 -8.34 6.47
C ILE A 71 -13.07 -7.35 5.51
N TYR A 72 -13.82 -7.85 4.51
CA TYR A 72 -14.57 -6.99 3.59
C TYR A 72 -15.57 -6.11 4.34
N ASP A 73 -16.37 -6.68 5.24
CA ASP A 73 -17.36 -5.95 6.02
C ASP A 73 -16.74 -4.88 6.92
N TYR A 74 -15.55 -5.14 7.45
CA TYR A 74 -14.81 -4.18 8.25
C TYR A 74 -14.30 -3.02 7.39
N CYS A 75 -13.69 -3.35 6.24
CA CYS A 75 -13.08 -2.35 5.38
C CYS A 75 -14.08 -1.61 4.48
N LYS A 76 -15.34 -2.08 4.36
CA LYS A 76 -16.33 -1.49 3.45
C LYS A 76 -16.55 0.01 3.69
N ASP A 77 -16.55 0.47 4.94
CA ASP A 77 -16.78 1.88 5.22
C ASP A 77 -15.57 2.74 4.82
N LEU A 78 -14.37 2.18 4.91
CA LEU A 78 -13.15 2.81 4.41
C LEU A 78 -13.13 2.84 2.88
N PHE A 79 -13.55 1.73 2.27
CA PHE A 79 -13.72 1.60 0.83
C PHE A 79 -14.72 2.62 0.29
N MET A 80 -15.93 2.67 0.84
CA MET A 80 -17.01 3.57 0.36
C MET A 80 -16.67 5.06 0.55
N ALA A 81 -15.76 5.39 1.47
CA ALA A 81 -15.25 6.74 1.62
C ALA A 81 -14.32 7.17 0.47
N THR A 82 -13.78 6.25 -0.33
CA THR A 82 -12.76 6.50 -1.35
C THR A 82 -13.18 5.97 -2.73
N HIS A 83 -13.07 6.80 -3.77
CA HIS A 83 -13.90 6.66 -4.99
C HIS A 83 -13.58 5.50 -5.96
N ARG A 84 -12.67 4.56 -5.67
CA ARG A 84 -12.37 3.41 -6.56
C ARG A 84 -11.75 2.25 -5.78
N ILE A 85 -12.43 1.11 -5.69
CA ILE A 85 -11.95 -0.08 -4.98
C ILE A 85 -11.85 -1.26 -5.93
N SER A 86 -10.77 -2.02 -5.83
CA SER A 86 -10.67 -3.40 -6.33
C SER A 86 -10.32 -4.33 -5.18
N PHE A 87 -11.12 -5.38 -4.97
CA PHE A 87 -10.80 -6.45 -4.03
C PHE A 87 -10.19 -7.62 -4.81
N ILE A 88 -9.01 -8.07 -4.37
CA ILE A 88 -8.35 -9.24 -4.95
C ILE A 88 -8.06 -10.21 -3.80
N ASP A 89 -8.81 -11.31 -3.76
CA ASP A 89 -8.48 -12.44 -2.89
C ASP A 89 -7.32 -13.23 -3.49
N ARG A 90 -6.12 -13.02 -2.97
CA ARG A 90 -4.92 -13.75 -3.41
C ARG A 90 -4.82 -15.16 -2.82
N THR A 91 -5.65 -15.52 -1.84
CA THR A 91 -5.74 -16.90 -1.33
C THR A 91 -6.48 -17.81 -2.30
N ALA A 92 -7.38 -17.24 -3.11
CA ALA A 92 -8.10 -17.91 -4.19
C ALA A 92 -7.33 -17.91 -5.52
N LEU A 93 -6.24 -17.14 -5.66
CA LEU A 93 -5.40 -17.19 -6.85
C LEU A 93 -4.53 -18.46 -6.79
N PRO A 94 -4.35 -19.17 -7.93
CA PRO A 94 -3.37 -20.23 -7.98
C PRO A 94 -2.03 -19.65 -7.53
N LYS A 95 -1.33 -20.36 -6.62
CA LYS A 95 0.04 -20.00 -6.24
C LYS A 95 0.80 -19.73 -7.54
N ARG A 96 1.41 -18.54 -7.64
CA ARG A 96 2.28 -18.23 -8.77
C ARG A 96 3.24 -19.40 -8.90
N ASP A 97 3.26 -20.02 -10.08
CA ASP A 97 4.18 -21.09 -10.40
C ASP A 97 5.58 -20.60 -10.06
N ASP A 98 6.20 -21.18 -9.02
CA ASP A 98 7.52 -20.85 -8.50
C ASP A 98 8.60 -21.30 -9.50
N ARG A 99 8.44 -20.91 -10.77
CA ARG A 99 9.45 -21.14 -11.78
C ARG A 99 10.72 -20.45 -11.29
N PRO A 100 11.82 -21.19 -11.13
CA PRO A 100 13.05 -20.64 -10.59
C PRO A 100 13.43 -19.41 -11.40
N VAL A 101 13.61 -18.29 -10.71
CA VAL A 101 14.29 -17.13 -11.29
C VAL A 101 15.65 -17.66 -11.73
N ALA A 102 15.90 -17.65 -13.04
CA ALA A 102 17.16 -18.12 -13.59
C ALA A 102 18.29 -17.45 -12.79
N SER A 103 19.07 -18.26 -12.08
CA SER A 103 20.31 -17.80 -11.45
C SER A 103 21.16 -17.26 -12.58
N VAL A 104 21.36 -15.95 -12.60
CA VAL A 104 22.38 -15.34 -13.44
C VAL A 104 23.70 -15.74 -12.81
N SER A 105 24.32 -16.78 -13.35
CA SER A 105 25.70 -17.12 -13.07
C SER A 105 26.58 -16.01 -13.67
N GLU A 106 27.50 -15.48 -12.87
CA GLU A 106 28.56 -14.55 -13.28
C GLU A 106 29.45 -15.10 -14.41
#